data_AF-A0A0B6YH68-F1
#
_entry.id   AF-A0A0B6YH68-F1
#
_cell.length_a   1.000
_cell.length_b   1.000
_cell.length_c   1.000
_cell.angle_alpha   90.00
_cell.angle_beta   90.00
_cell.angle_gamma   90.00
#
_symmetry.space_group_name_H-M   'P 1'
#
loop_
_entity.id
_entity.type
_entity.pdbx_description
1 polymer ?
#
loop_
_entity_poly.entity_id
_entity_poly.type
_entity_poly.pdbx_seq_one_letter_code
_entity_poly.pdbx_strand_id
1 'polypeptide(L)'
;VTGDVNSSDSWTYFMYKTQWAYVKKSLNRRVPDSCCAPGDLHLCIGEKEFPGPPRFFQGHNKELSRTNPFLYTNGCYDKLIDHLQKYSAVAGAVAAIVPPFLVFGIVISFCLCARVSGY
;
A
#
# COMPACT_ATOMS: atom_id res chain seq x y z
N VAL A 1 4.63 6.25 -3.40
CA VAL A 1 5.88 5.45 -3.42
C VAL A 1 6.48 5.62 -2.04
N THR A 2 6.46 4.59 -1.19
CA THR A 2 7.39 4.54 -0.04
C THR A 2 8.74 4.09 -0.60
N GLY A 3 9.28 4.94 -1.48
CA GLY A 3 10.71 4.99 -1.73
C GLY A 3 11.28 5.67 -0.50
N ASP A 4 12.39 5.13 -0.01
CA ASP A 4 13.12 5.59 1.16
C ASP A 4 12.71 6.98 1.64
N VAL A 5 12.06 7.04 2.80
CA VAL A 5 11.25 8.16 3.33
C VAL A 5 12.05 9.48 3.45
N ASN A 6 13.35 9.45 3.16
CA ASN A 6 14.29 10.55 3.25
C ASN A 6 15.08 10.86 1.98
N SER A 7 14.91 10.18 0.84
CA SER A 7 15.75 10.48 -0.31
C SER A 7 15.16 11.61 -1.16
N SER A 8 15.90 12.72 -1.23
CA SER A 8 15.80 13.70 -2.32
C SER A 8 15.70 13.01 -3.68
N ASP A 9 16.31 11.82 -3.79
CA ASP A 9 16.39 11.00 -4.98
C ASP A 9 15.05 10.41 -5.41
N SER A 10 14.13 10.08 -4.51
CA SER A 10 12.81 9.53 -4.88
C SER A 10 11.94 10.58 -5.58
N TRP A 11 11.95 11.81 -5.05
CA TRP A 11 11.25 12.94 -5.67
C TRP A 11 11.96 13.39 -6.95
N THR A 12 13.29 13.47 -6.92
CA THR A 12 14.11 13.80 -8.09
C THR A 12 13.86 12.78 -9.20
N TYR A 13 13.86 11.48 -8.89
CA TYR A 13 13.51 10.43 -9.83
C TYR A 13 12.09 10.61 -10.38
N PHE A 14 11.10 10.86 -9.52
CA PHE A 14 9.75 11.13 -9.97
C PHE A 14 9.68 12.31 -10.96
N MET A 15 10.38 13.41 -10.64
CA MET A 15 10.37 14.64 -11.44
C MET A 15 11.21 14.57 -12.72
N TYR A 16 12.26 13.76 -12.75
CA TYR A 16 13.20 13.70 -13.88
C TYR A 16 13.18 12.37 -14.65
N LYS A 17 12.47 11.34 -14.18
CA LYS A 17 12.43 10.03 -14.86
C LYS A 17 11.02 9.58 -15.24
N THR A 18 9.96 10.23 -14.76
CA THR A 18 8.60 9.85 -15.14
C THR A 18 8.09 10.64 -16.33
N GLN A 19 7.43 9.97 -17.28
CA GLN A 19 6.80 10.64 -18.43
C GLN A 19 5.77 11.69 -18.00
N TRP A 20 5.11 11.50 -16.86
CA TRP A 20 4.16 12.48 -16.33
C TRP A 20 4.82 13.84 -16.09
N ALA A 21 6.01 13.85 -15.48
CA ALA A 21 6.72 15.09 -15.18
C ALA A 21 7.23 15.82 -16.44
N TYR A 22 7.46 15.09 -17.54
CA TYR A 22 7.86 15.68 -18.82
C TYR A 22 6.68 16.19 -19.66
N VAL A 23 5.57 15.46 -19.68
CA VAL A 23 4.47 15.70 -20.63
C VAL A 23 3.32 16.51 -20.01
N LYS A 24 3.07 16.36 -18.70
CA LYS A 24 1.84 16.85 -18.04
C LYS A 24 2.08 17.80 -16.87
N LYS A 25 3.34 18.20 -16.64
CA LYS A 25 3.72 19.13 -15.58
C LYS A 25 3.36 20.56 -16.00
N SER A 26 2.36 21.15 -15.34
CA SER A 26 2.12 22.60 -15.39
C SER A 26 2.96 23.30 -14.32
N LEU A 27 3.10 24.64 -14.41
CA LEU A 27 3.90 25.42 -13.45
C LEU A 27 3.47 25.16 -11.99
N ASN A 28 2.17 24.93 -11.79
CA ASN A 28 1.53 24.82 -10.48
C ASN A 28 1.24 23.37 -10.07
N ARG A 29 1.11 22.45 -11.03
CA ARG A 29 0.78 21.04 -10.77
C ARG A 29 2.05 20.26 -10.39
N ARG A 30 2.08 19.74 -9.17
CA ARG A 30 3.23 19.00 -8.62
C ARG A 30 3.06 17.49 -8.67
N VAL A 31 1.82 16.99 -8.65
CA VAL A 31 1.51 15.56 -8.70
C VAL A 31 0.33 15.27 -9.66
N PRO A 32 0.21 14.03 -10.18
CA PRO A 32 -0.93 13.60 -10.98
C PRO A 32 -2.19 13.46 -10.13
N ASP A 33 -3.34 13.51 -10.81
CA ASP A 33 -4.67 13.34 -10.18
C ASP A 33 -4.82 11.96 -9.52
N SER A 34 -4.10 10.94 -10.02
CA SER A 34 -4.06 9.59 -9.41
C SER A 34 -3.44 9.56 -8.02
N CYS A 35 -2.71 10.60 -7.60
CA CYS A 35 -2.17 10.72 -6.25
C CYS A 35 -3.17 11.34 -5.27
N CYS A 36 -4.37 11.70 -5.73
CA CYS A 36 -5.35 12.42 -4.92
C CYS A 36 -6.48 11.52 -4.40
N ALA A 37 -6.79 11.68 -3.12
CA ALA A 37 -8.02 11.23 -2.52
C ALA A 37 -9.22 12.06 -3.03
N PRO A 38 -10.44 11.50 -3.00
CA PRO A 38 -11.65 12.25 -3.34
C PRO A 38 -11.79 13.48 -2.42
N GLY A 39 -11.98 14.67 -3.02
CA GLY A 39 -12.03 15.94 -2.29
C GLY A 39 -11.57 17.13 -3.13
N ASP A 40 -10.84 18.09 -2.51
CA ASP A 40 -10.32 19.27 -3.19
C ASP A 40 -9.08 18.91 -4.04
N LEU A 41 -9.33 18.64 -5.33
CA LEU A 41 -8.31 18.27 -6.29
C LEU A 41 -7.24 19.36 -6.44
N HIS A 42 -7.64 20.63 -6.47
CA HIS A 42 -6.71 21.75 -6.68
C HIS A 42 -5.75 21.94 -5.51
N LEU A 43 -6.21 21.65 -4.29
CA LEU A 43 -5.34 21.58 -3.11
C LEU A 43 -4.41 20.37 -3.18
N CYS A 44 -4.91 19.19 -3.55
CA CYS A 44 -4.10 17.98 -3.67
C CYS A 44 -2.95 18.14 -4.68
N ILE A 45 -3.23 18.65 -5.87
CA ILE A 45 -2.24 18.76 -6.95
C ILE A 45 -1.29 19.94 -6.79
N GLY A 46 -1.57 20.85 -5.84
CA GLY A 46 -0.77 22.03 -5.54
C GLY A 46 -1.08 23.23 -6.44
N GLU A 47 -2.28 23.31 -7.03
CA GLU A 47 -2.70 24.53 -7.74
C GLU A 47 -3.14 25.63 -6.78
N LYS A 48 -3.69 25.26 -5.62
CA LYS A 48 -4.03 26.18 -4.54
C LYS A 48 -2.84 26.34 -3.58
N GLU A 49 -2.64 27.55 -3.07
CA GLU A 49 -1.65 27.78 -2.02
C GLU A 49 -2.08 27.09 -0.72
N PHE A 50 -1.16 26.29 -0.19
CA PHE A 50 -1.40 25.49 1.00
C PHE A 50 -0.05 25.24 1.69
N PRO A 51 0.10 25.53 3.01
CA PRO A 51 1.37 25.35 3.74
C PRO A 51 1.66 23.88 4.04
N GLY A 52 1.91 23.09 2.99
CA GLY A 52 2.22 21.67 3.06
C GLY A 52 2.49 21.04 1.68
N PRO A 53 2.64 19.72 1.60
CA PRO A 53 2.82 19.02 0.34
C PRO A 53 1.58 19.20 -0.56
N PRO A 54 1.73 19.22 -1.90
CA PRO A 54 2.95 18.88 -2.64
C PRO A 54 3.85 20.09 -2.99
N ARG A 55 3.48 21.32 -2.61
CA ARG A 55 4.27 22.54 -2.92
C ARG A 55 5.42 22.74 -1.95
N PHE A 56 5.16 22.63 -0.64
CA PHE A 56 6.18 22.85 0.36
C PHE A 56 6.95 21.54 0.56
N PHE A 57 8.15 21.50 -0.03
CA PHE A 57 9.05 20.36 -0.16
C PHE A 57 9.53 19.75 1.17
N GLN A 58 9.26 20.39 2.31
CA GLN A 58 9.66 19.89 3.63
C GLN A 58 8.68 18.85 4.21
N GLY A 59 8.15 17.96 3.36
CA GLY A 59 7.37 16.79 3.78
C GLY A 59 8.18 15.75 4.58
N HIS A 60 9.46 16.04 4.87
CA HIS A 60 10.34 15.25 5.74
C HIS A 60 9.87 15.24 7.19
N ASN A 61 9.12 16.27 7.62
CA ASN A 61 8.51 16.26 8.93
C ASN A 61 7.20 15.45 8.87
N LYS A 62 7.09 14.41 9.70
CA LYS A 62 5.89 13.53 9.77
C LYS A 62 4.61 14.30 10.05
N GLU A 63 4.73 15.47 10.68
CA GLU A 63 3.62 16.40 10.95
C GLU A 63 3.14 17.08 9.67
N LEU A 64 4.08 17.49 8.79
CA LEU A 64 3.79 18.20 7.54
C LEU A 64 3.34 17.27 6.42
N SER A 65 3.76 15.99 6.45
CA SER A 65 3.36 15.02 5.43
C SER A 65 1.84 14.75 5.47
N ARG A 66 1.20 14.87 6.63
CA ARG A 66 -0.25 14.64 6.81
C ARG A 66 -1.11 15.89 6.72
N THR A 67 -0.52 17.08 6.53
CA THR A 67 -1.30 18.33 6.50
C THR A 67 -2.25 18.38 5.31
N ASN A 68 -1.86 17.82 4.15
CA ASN A 68 -2.74 17.74 2.98
C ASN A 68 -3.65 16.50 3.09
N PRO A 69 -4.95 16.67 3.42
CA PRO A 69 -5.84 15.53 3.62
C PRO A 69 -6.25 14.84 2.31
N PHE A 70 -6.02 15.51 1.17
CA PHE A 70 -6.42 15.02 -0.15
C PHE A 70 -5.26 14.37 -0.90
N LEU A 71 -4.05 14.34 -0.35
CA LEU A 71 -2.89 13.70 -0.96
C LEU A 71 -2.68 12.31 -0.37
N TYR A 72 -2.56 11.29 -1.22
CA TYR A 72 -2.19 9.95 -0.75
C TYR A 72 -0.73 9.94 -0.27
N THR A 73 -0.57 9.82 1.04
CA THR A 73 0.73 9.71 1.72
C THR A 73 1.16 8.26 1.93
N ASN A 74 0.20 7.34 1.94
CA ASN A 74 0.47 5.92 2.08
C ASN A 74 0.94 5.34 0.74
N GLY A 75 2.07 4.65 0.74
CA GLY A 75 2.52 3.88 -0.41
C GLY A 75 1.71 2.59 -0.59
N CYS A 76 1.93 1.94 -1.73
CA CYS A 76 1.36 0.63 -2.02
C CYS A 76 1.81 -0.42 -0.98
N TYR A 77 3.07 -0.34 -0.54
CA TYR A 77 3.60 -1.22 0.49
C TYR A 77 2.92 -0.99 1.85
N ASP A 78 2.70 0.27 2.24
CA ASP A 78 1.99 0.59 3.49
C ASP A 78 0.55 0.07 3.46
N LYS A 79 -0.11 0.17 2.30
CA LYS A 79 -1.45 -0.42 2.10
C LYS A 79 -1.44 -1.94 2.15
N LEU A 80 -0.39 -2.58 1.64
CA LEU A 80 -0.24 -4.04 1.74
C LEU A 80 -0.03 -4.47 3.20
N ILE A 81 0.80 -3.77 3.96
CA ILE A 81 1.01 -4.06 5.38
C ILE A 81 -0.26 -3.83 6.18
N ASP A 82 -0.99 -2.73 5.94
CA ASP A 82 -2.28 -2.46 6.55
C ASP A 82 -3.31 -3.56 6.23
N HIS A 83 -3.33 -4.03 4.98
CA HIS A 83 -4.16 -5.15 4.58
C HIS A 83 -3.78 -6.45 5.29
N LEU A 84 -2.49 -6.78 5.34
CA LEU A 84 -1.99 -7.97 6.03
C LEU A 84 -2.28 -7.92 7.54
N GLN A 85 -2.15 -6.75 8.17
CA GLN A 85 -2.49 -6.57 9.59
C GLN A 85 -3.99 -6.73 9.82
N LYS A 86 -4.83 -6.14 8.98
CA LYS A 86 -6.29 -6.23 9.11
C LYS A 86 -6.82 -7.64 8.91
N TYR A 87 -6.22 -8.41 8.00
CA TYR A 87 -6.61 -9.80 7.73
C TYR A 87 -5.76 -10.84 8.46
N SER A 88 -4.83 -10.42 9.32
CA SER A 88 -3.96 -11.32 10.10
C SER A 88 -4.76 -12.30 10.96
N ALA A 89 -5.87 -11.85 11.54
CA ALA A 89 -6.77 -12.69 12.33
C ALA A 89 -7.43 -13.80 11.48
N VAL A 90 -7.81 -13.49 10.24
CA VAL A 90 -8.39 -14.46 9.30
C VAL A 90 -7.34 -15.47 8.87
N ALA A 91 -6.14 -15.01 8.52
CA ALA A 91 -5.01 -15.88 8.19
C ALA A 91 -4.66 -16.82 9.35
N GLY A 92 -4.65 -16.31 10.59
CA GLY A 92 -4.44 -17.09 11.80
C GLY A 92 -5.53 -18.13 12.04
N ALA A 93 -6.80 -17.78 11.85
CA ALA A 93 -7.92 -18.71 11.99
C ALA A 93 -7.84 -19.86 10.97
N VAL A 94 -7.52 -19.56 9.71
CA VAL A 94 -7.33 -20.59 8.67
C VAL A 94 -6.14 -21.49 9.00
N ALA A 95 -5.03 -20.90 9.45
CA ALA A 95 -3.84 -21.66 9.85
C ALA A 95 -4.08 -22.60 11.04
N ALA A 96 -5.01 -22.26 11.94
CA ALA A 96 -5.38 -23.14 13.07
C ALA A 96 -6.31 -24.28 12.64
N ILE A 97 -7.17 -24.08 11.64
CA ILE A 97 -8.17 -25.05 11.20
C ILE A 97 -7.59 -26.08 10.23
N VAL A 98 -6.70 -25.67 9.32
CA VAL A 98 -6.16 -26.58 8.28
C VAL A 98 -5.43 -27.81 8.86
N PRO A 99 -4.55 -27.69 9.88
CA PRO A 99 -3.83 -28.84 10.43
C PRO A 99 -4.72 -29.97 10.98
N PRO A 100 -5.76 -29.73 11.80
CA PRO A 100 -6.62 -30.82 12.27
C PRO A 100 -7.38 -31.49 11.12
N PHE A 101 -7.85 -30.75 10.11
CA PHE A 101 -8.47 -31.35 8.92
C PHE A 101 -7.51 -32.25 8.14
N LEU A 102 -6.24 -31.85 8.02
CA LEU A 102 -5.21 -32.69 7.41
C LEU A 102 -4.97 -33.98 8.22
N VAL A 103 -4.92 -33.88 9.55
CA VAL A 103 -4.76 -35.05 10.44
C VAL A 103 -5.96 -36.01 10.30
N PHE A 104 -7.19 -35.49 10.29
CA PHE A 104 -8.38 -36.32 10.04
C PHE A 104 -8.32 -37.00 8.67
N GLY A 105 -7.88 -36.28 7.63
CA GLY A 105 -7.68 -36.85 6.29
C GLY A 105 -6.68 -38.00 6.30
N ILE A 106 -5.54 -37.84 6.99
CA ILE A 106 -4.52 -38.88 7.14
C ILE A 106 -5.12 -40.11 7.85
N VAL A 107 -5.82 -39.93 8.97
CA VAL A 107 -6.42 -41.04 9.74
C VAL A 107 -7.43 -41.81 8.89
N ILE A 108 -8.35 -41.11 8.22
CA ILE A 108 -9.35 -41.76 7.36
C ILE A 108 -8.66 -42.52 6.22
N SER A 109 -7.63 -41.94 5.61
CA SER A 109 -6.87 -42.59 4.54
C SER A 109 -6.20 -43.87 5.01
N PHE A 110 -5.58 -43.88 6.21
CA PHE A 110 -5.02 -45.09 6.81
C PHE A 110 -6.08 -46.14 7.12
N CYS A 111 -7.22 -45.74 7.69
CA CYS A 111 -8.32 -46.67 7.98
C CYS A 111 -8.90 -47.30 6.71
N LEU A 112 -9.04 -46.54 5.63
CA LEU A 112 -9.48 -47.04 4.32
C LEU A 112 -8.45 -48.01 3.73
N CYS A 113 -7.17 -47.67 3.73
CA CYS A 113 -6.11 -48.55 3.24
C CYS A 113 -6.04 -49.86 4.04
N ALA A 114 -6.17 -49.80 5.37
CA ALA A 114 -6.20 -51.00 6.21
C ALA A 114 -7.43 -51.88 5.95
N ARG A 115 -8.59 -51.28 5.69
CA ARG A 115 -9.82 -52.03 5.35
C ARG A 115 -9.73 -52.67 3.95
N VAL A 116 -9.14 -51.99 2.97
CA VAL A 116 -9.00 -52.50 1.61
C VAL A 116 -7.90 -53.57 1.51
N SER A 117 -6.81 -53.42 2.27
CA SER A 117 -5.74 -54.41 2.38
C SER A 117 -6.09 -55.60 3.27
N GLY A 118 -7.26 -55.58 3.93
CA GLY A 118 -7.81 -56.70 4.68
C GLY A 118 -8.43 -57.75 3.75
N TYR A 119 -7.61 -58.31 2.88
CA TYR A 119 -7.73 -59.61 2.20
C TYR A 119 -6.33 -60.13 1.90
#